data_AF-V4B9F5-F1
#
_entry.id   AF-V4B9F5-F1
#
_cell.length_a   1.000
_cell.length_b   1.000
_cell.length_c   1.000
_cell.angle_alpha   90.00
_cell.angle_beta   90.00
_cell.angle_gamma   90.00
#
_symmetry.space_group_name_H-M   'P 1'
#
loop_
_entity.id
_entity.type
_entity.pdbx_description
1 polymer ?
#
loop_
_entity_poly.entity_id
_entity_poly.type
_entity_poly.pdbx_seq_one_letter_code
_entity_poly.pdbx_strand_id
1 'polypeptide(L)'
;MMDILHSVTWRLRTPAPIWSGFMQMVSKGNHPGQSSIVFLRMIDMDPTNMSCVYSTIYFVTSEALCYGTTPVLTFDQPLYWKAMEIVCNEHTGSDIADVVLRLGGFHTQMSFLGSIGRIMSGTGLRDVFETIFALNAICHMLSGKAVARAVRGIMLVDLALHSLVEQMFQCEFSEEFTEYPEPLQNVLAFMIS
;
A
#
# COMPACT_ATOMS: atom_id res chain seq x y z
N MET A 1 -0.50 -8.51 0.25
CA MET A 1 0.31 -9.68 0.72
C MET A 1 1.79 -9.39 0.58
N MET A 2 2.27 -8.95 -0.59
CA MET A 2 3.70 -8.63 -0.80
C MET A 2 4.17 -7.41 0.01
N ASP A 3 3.31 -6.42 0.27
CA ASP A 3 3.65 -5.25 1.10
C ASP A 3 3.96 -5.66 2.55
N ILE A 4 3.11 -6.54 3.12
CA ILE A 4 3.31 -7.08 4.47
C ILE A 4 4.59 -7.92 4.50
N LEU A 5 4.83 -8.73 3.46
CA LEU A 5 6.05 -9.52 3.34
C LEU A 5 7.29 -8.63 3.24
N HIS A 6 7.23 -7.52 2.50
CA HIS A 6 8.31 -6.54 2.42
C HIS A 6 8.57 -5.90 3.79
N SER A 7 7.52 -5.44 4.49
CA SER A 7 7.64 -4.88 5.84
C SER A 7 8.23 -5.85 6.86
N VAL A 8 7.91 -7.15 6.79
CA VAL A 8 8.47 -8.17 7.68
C VAL A 8 9.90 -8.54 7.29
N THR A 9 10.17 -8.75 5.99
CA THR A 9 11.52 -9.13 5.53
C THR A 9 12.54 -8.02 5.70
N TRP A 10 12.12 -6.77 5.57
CA TRP A 10 12.97 -5.62 5.86
C TRP A 10 13.49 -5.63 7.31
N ARG A 11 12.68 -6.11 8.26
CA ARG A 11 13.05 -6.20 9.68
C ARG A 11 14.05 -7.32 9.97
N LEU A 12 14.11 -8.35 9.13
CA LEU A 12 14.91 -9.55 9.38
C LEU A 12 16.27 -9.54 8.68
N ARG A 13 16.54 -8.59 7.79
CA ARG A 13 17.75 -8.60 6.96
C ARG A 13 18.24 -7.20 6.66
N THR A 14 19.46 -6.89 7.06
CA THR A 14 20.18 -5.68 6.64
C THR A 14 21.39 -6.06 5.78
N PRO A 15 21.58 -5.42 4.61
CA PRO A 15 20.70 -4.45 3.95
C PRO A 15 19.47 -5.11 3.30
N ALA A 16 18.30 -4.45 3.41
CA ALA A 16 17.07 -4.85 2.72
C ALA A 16 16.80 -3.95 1.50
N PRO A 17 16.29 -4.52 0.38
CA PRO A 17 15.97 -3.76 -0.81
C PRO A 17 14.65 -2.98 -0.66
N ILE A 18 14.60 -1.74 -1.17
CA ILE A 18 13.37 -0.90 -1.19
C ILE A 18 12.29 -1.62 -2.01
N TRP A 19 11.02 -1.26 -1.85
CA TRP A 19 9.87 -1.88 -2.52
C TRP A 19 10.13 -2.31 -3.97
N SER A 20 10.73 -1.45 -4.80
CA SER A 20 11.07 -1.79 -6.19
C SER A 20 12.10 -2.92 -6.31
N GLY A 21 13.16 -2.88 -5.51
CA GLY A 21 14.16 -3.94 -5.45
C GLY A 21 13.61 -5.22 -4.83
N PHE A 22 12.72 -5.12 -3.84
CA PHE A 22 12.01 -6.27 -3.30
C PHE A 22 11.14 -6.92 -4.38
N MET A 23 10.37 -6.11 -5.12
CA MET A 23 9.56 -6.56 -6.25
C MET A 23 10.40 -7.22 -7.34
N GLN A 24 11.58 -6.68 -7.65
CA GLN A 24 12.51 -7.31 -8.58
C GLN A 24 13.06 -8.65 -8.04
N MET A 25 13.36 -8.72 -6.75
CA MET A 25 13.89 -9.93 -6.12
C MET A 25 12.86 -11.08 -6.06
N VAL A 26 11.59 -10.76 -5.85
CA VAL A 26 10.49 -11.75 -5.79
C VAL A 26 9.95 -12.11 -7.17
N SER A 27 10.04 -11.19 -8.14
CA SER A 27 9.65 -11.43 -9.54
C SER A 27 10.72 -12.25 -10.25
N LYS A 28 10.79 -13.54 -9.90
CA LYS A 28 11.68 -14.53 -10.52
C LYS A 28 10.97 -15.22 -11.67
N GLY A 29 11.71 -15.47 -12.75
CA GLY A 29 11.25 -16.24 -13.90
C GLY A 29 11.34 -15.46 -15.21
N ASN A 30 11.07 -16.16 -16.30
CA ASN A 30 10.85 -15.50 -17.58
C ASN A 30 9.41 -15.01 -17.58
N HIS A 31 9.21 -13.70 -17.78
CA HIS A 31 7.88 -13.11 -17.95
C HIS A 31 7.70 -12.79 -19.44
N PRO A 32 7.48 -13.81 -20.30
CA PRO A 32 7.38 -13.58 -21.73
C PRO A 32 6.11 -12.76 -22.01
N GLY A 33 6.31 -11.56 -22.54
CA GLY A 33 5.23 -10.65 -22.90
C GLY A 33 5.57 -9.21 -22.53
N GLN A 34 5.39 -8.30 -23.48
CA GLN A 34 5.43 -6.87 -23.18
C GLN A 34 4.11 -6.51 -22.49
N SER A 35 4.16 -5.97 -21.27
CA SER A 35 2.99 -5.37 -20.67
C SER A 35 2.54 -4.18 -21.52
N SER A 36 1.33 -4.25 -22.07
CA SER A 36 0.72 -3.14 -22.80
C SER A 36 -0.29 -2.44 -21.91
N ILE A 37 -0.19 -1.12 -21.80
CA ILE A 37 -1.22 -0.28 -21.19
C ILE A 37 -1.94 0.40 -22.34
N VAL A 38 -3.23 0.11 -22.49
CA VAL A 38 -4.09 0.73 -23.50
C VAL A 38 -5.15 1.53 -22.78
N PHE A 39 -5.28 2.80 -23.16
CA PHE A 39 -6.37 3.63 -22.69
C PHE A 39 -7.63 3.28 -23.48
N LEU A 40 -8.68 2.86 -22.77
CA LEU A 40 -10.01 2.71 -23.35
C LEU A 40 -10.61 4.09 -23.66
N ARG A 41 -11.62 4.13 -24.53
CA ARG A 41 -12.34 5.37 -24.86
C ARG A 41 -12.90 6.01 -23.59
N MET A 42 -12.74 7.33 -23.47
CA MET A 42 -13.40 8.09 -22.42
C MET A 42 -14.91 7.99 -22.58
N ILE A 43 -15.60 7.74 -21.48
CA ILE A 43 -17.05 7.64 -21.43
C ILE A 43 -17.59 9.04 -21.09
N ASP A 44 -18.18 9.70 -22.09
CA ASP A 44 -18.80 11.03 -21.92
C ASP A 44 -20.27 10.89 -21.46
N MET A 45 -20.45 10.29 -20.29
CA MET A 45 -21.75 10.12 -19.64
C MET A 45 -21.60 10.35 -18.13
N ASP A 46 -22.68 10.76 -17.48
CA ASP A 46 -22.69 10.92 -16.02
C ASP A 46 -22.38 9.56 -15.36
N PRO A 47 -21.27 9.44 -14.59
CA PRO A 47 -20.92 8.19 -13.92
C PRO A 47 -21.94 7.81 -12.83
N THR A 48 -22.76 8.76 -12.38
CA THR A 48 -23.83 8.53 -11.41
C THR A 48 -25.02 7.80 -12.04
N ASN A 49 -25.16 7.78 -13.36
CA ASN A 49 -26.27 7.11 -14.03
C ASN A 49 -26.06 5.59 -14.05
N MET A 50 -27.04 4.82 -13.56
CA MET A 50 -27.01 3.35 -13.57
C MET A 50 -26.83 2.78 -14.98
N SER A 51 -27.40 3.43 -16.00
CA SER A 51 -27.26 3.00 -17.40
C SER A 51 -25.83 3.16 -17.92
N CYS A 52 -25.12 4.19 -17.44
CA CYS A 52 -23.70 4.39 -17.75
C CYS A 52 -22.85 3.27 -17.14
N VAL A 53 -23.05 2.98 -15.86
CA VAL A 53 -22.33 1.88 -15.17
C VAL A 53 -22.64 0.53 -15.83
N TYR A 54 -23.91 0.25 -16.12
CA TYR A 54 -24.34 -0.99 -16.78
C TYR A 54 -23.69 -1.16 -18.16
N SER A 55 -23.83 -0.17 -19.04
CA SER A 55 -23.26 -0.23 -20.39
C SER A 55 -21.73 -0.35 -20.38
N THR A 56 -21.07 0.25 -19.39
CA THR A 56 -19.63 0.10 -19.17
C THR A 56 -19.26 -1.35 -18.82
N ILE A 57 -19.97 -1.94 -17.85
CA ILE A 57 -19.74 -3.34 -17.45
C ILE A 57 -19.99 -4.26 -18.65
N TYR A 58 -21.13 -4.11 -19.32
CA TYR A 58 -21.48 -4.90 -20.51
C TYR A 58 -20.42 -4.82 -21.61
N PHE A 59 -19.92 -3.62 -21.92
CA PHE A 59 -18.86 -3.42 -22.91
C PHE A 59 -17.58 -4.16 -22.52
N VAL A 60 -17.09 -3.99 -21.29
CA VAL A 60 -15.84 -4.62 -20.86
C VAL A 60 -15.98 -6.14 -20.78
N THR A 61 -17.13 -6.64 -20.35
CA THR A 61 -17.42 -8.07 -20.36
C THR A 61 -17.43 -8.64 -21.78
N SER A 62 -18.09 -7.95 -22.72
CA SER A 62 -18.13 -8.36 -24.13
C SER A 62 -16.72 -8.44 -24.74
N GLU A 63 -15.87 -7.46 -24.45
CA GLU A 63 -14.46 -7.49 -24.87
C GLU A 63 -13.71 -8.64 -24.22
N ALA A 64 -13.88 -8.87 -22.91
CA ALA A 64 -13.18 -9.92 -22.18
C ALA A 64 -13.53 -11.33 -22.68
N LEU A 65 -14.79 -11.55 -23.09
CA LEU A 65 -15.25 -12.79 -23.74
C LEU A 65 -14.54 -13.06 -25.06
N CYS A 66 -14.28 -12.03 -25.88
CA CYS A 66 -13.51 -12.18 -27.12
C CYS A 66 -12.09 -12.74 -26.89
N TYR A 67 -11.55 -12.54 -25.68
CA TYR A 67 -10.25 -13.07 -25.26
C TYR A 67 -10.36 -14.30 -24.34
N GLY A 68 -11.57 -14.79 -24.03
CA GLY A 68 -11.78 -15.92 -23.11
C GLY A 68 -11.32 -15.63 -21.68
N THR A 69 -11.44 -14.38 -21.23
CA THR A 69 -10.97 -13.95 -19.90
C THR A 69 -12.11 -13.39 -19.05
N THR A 70 -12.00 -13.51 -17.73
CA THR A 70 -12.94 -12.88 -16.79
C THR A 70 -12.52 -11.43 -16.53
N PRO A 71 -13.39 -10.44 -16.78
CA PRO A 71 -13.07 -9.04 -16.54
C PRO A 71 -12.99 -8.75 -15.03
N VAL A 72 -11.98 -7.97 -14.65
CA VAL A 72 -11.83 -7.42 -13.29
C VAL A 72 -12.00 -5.92 -13.36
N LEU A 73 -13.12 -5.41 -12.83
CA LEU A 73 -13.44 -3.99 -12.86
C LEU A 73 -13.19 -3.35 -11.50
N THR A 74 -12.47 -2.23 -11.46
CA THR A 74 -12.23 -1.48 -10.23
C THR A 74 -12.99 -0.16 -10.27
N PHE A 75 -13.81 0.11 -9.25
CA PHE A 75 -14.64 1.32 -9.15
C PHE A 75 -14.40 2.05 -7.84
N ASP A 76 -14.43 3.38 -7.85
CA ASP A 76 -14.48 4.16 -6.62
C ASP A 76 -15.74 3.84 -5.80
N GLN A 77 -15.69 4.10 -4.49
CA GLN A 77 -16.70 3.66 -3.53
C GLN A 77 -18.17 3.90 -3.95
N PRO A 78 -18.58 5.09 -4.45
CA PRO A 78 -19.97 5.30 -4.87
C PRO A 78 -20.37 4.47 -6.10
N LEU A 79 -19.45 4.29 -7.04
CA LEU A 79 -19.69 3.54 -8.28
C LEU A 79 -19.63 2.03 -8.05
N TYR A 80 -18.75 1.59 -7.14
CA TYR A 80 -18.67 0.20 -6.73
C TYR A 80 -20.01 -0.28 -6.19
N TRP A 81 -20.70 0.53 -5.38
CA TRP A 81 -22.01 0.17 -4.84
C TRP A 81 -23.06 -0.05 -5.94
N LYS A 82 -23.05 0.82 -6.96
CA LYS A 82 -23.94 0.71 -8.13
C LYS A 82 -23.62 -0.48 -9.01
N ALA A 83 -22.33 -0.73 -9.24
CA ALA A 83 -21.89 -1.91 -9.98
C ALA A 83 -22.29 -3.20 -9.26
N MET A 84 -22.14 -3.24 -7.94
CA MET A 84 -22.60 -4.37 -7.11
C MET A 84 -24.11 -4.57 -7.23
N GLU A 85 -24.90 -3.49 -7.16
CA GLU A 85 -26.35 -3.56 -7.35
C GLU A 85 -26.71 -4.14 -8.72
N ILE A 86 -26.03 -3.74 -9.78
CA ILE A 86 -26.23 -4.28 -11.13
C ILE A 86 -25.91 -5.78 -11.17
N VAL A 87 -24.70 -6.17 -10.77
CA VAL A 87 -24.22 -7.56 -10.86
C VAL A 87 -25.07 -8.50 -9.98
N CYS A 88 -25.46 -8.08 -8.78
CA CYS A 88 -26.27 -8.90 -7.87
C CYS A 88 -27.72 -9.09 -8.33
N ASN A 89 -28.26 -8.18 -9.17
CA ASN A 89 -29.63 -8.28 -9.69
C ASN A 89 -29.71 -8.95 -11.07
N GLU A 90 -28.56 -9.28 -11.67
CA GLU A 90 -28.52 -9.90 -12.99
C GLU A 90 -28.86 -11.39 -12.94
N HIS A 91 -29.38 -11.93 -14.04
CA HIS A 91 -29.72 -13.35 -14.12
C HIS A 91 -28.49 -14.26 -13.97
N THR A 92 -28.67 -15.35 -13.22
CA THR A 92 -27.65 -16.39 -13.04
C THR A 92 -27.26 -16.99 -14.39
N GLY A 93 -25.96 -16.95 -14.71
CA GLY A 93 -25.41 -17.43 -15.99
C GLY A 93 -25.32 -16.36 -17.08
N SER A 94 -25.58 -15.09 -16.76
CA SER A 94 -25.22 -13.98 -17.64
C SER A 94 -23.73 -13.65 -17.54
N ASP A 95 -23.16 -13.13 -18.63
CA ASP A 95 -21.74 -12.75 -18.64
C ASP A 95 -21.43 -11.61 -17.65
N ILE A 96 -22.43 -10.75 -17.36
CA ILE A 96 -22.30 -9.66 -16.38
C ILE A 96 -22.21 -10.21 -14.95
N ALA A 97 -22.93 -11.29 -14.63
CA ALA A 97 -22.90 -11.90 -13.30
C ALA A 97 -21.51 -12.47 -12.96
N ASP A 98 -20.71 -12.83 -13.97
CA ASP A 98 -19.37 -13.41 -13.80
C ASP A 98 -18.25 -12.36 -13.64
N VAL A 99 -18.59 -11.06 -13.72
CA VAL A 99 -17.63 -9.96 -13.54
C VAL A 99 -17.09 -9.93 -12.11
N VAL A 100 -15.77 -9.78 -11.97
CA VAL A 100 -15.14 -9.54 -10.66
C VAL A 100 -15.05 -8.05 -10.39
N LEU A 101 -15.89 -7.56 -9.46
CA LEU A 101 -15.84 -6.18 -8.99
C LEU A 101 -14.80 -6.00 -7.89
N ARG A 102 -14.02 -4.91 -7.95
CA ARG A 102 -13.05 -4.50 -6.93
C ARG A 102 -13.31 -3.06 -6.49
N LEU A 103 -13.24 -2.83 -5.19
CA LEU A 103 -13.32 -1.49 -4.62
C LEU A 103 -12.01 -0.74 -4.87
N GLY A 104 -12.11 0.41 -5.53
CA GLY A 104 -11.05 1.37 -5.73
C GLY A 104 -10.68 2.05 -4.42
N GLY A 105 -9.46 1.80 -3.95
CA GLY A 105 -8.99 2.31 -2.66
C GLY A 105 -8.22 3.63 -2.74
N PHE A 106 -8.04 4.23 -3.92
CA PHE A 106 -7.13 5.36 -4.08
C PHE A 106 -7.60 6.60 -3.31
N HIS A 107 -8.88 6.96 -3.42
CA HIS A 107 -9.46 8.05 -2.63
C HIS A 107 -9.43 7.77 -1.13
N THR A 108 -9.71 6.54 -0.71
CA THR A 108 -9.60 6.11 0.70
C THR A 108 -8.16 6.26 1.21
N GLN A 109 -7.16 5.86 0.43
CA GLN A 109 -5.74 6.03 0.75
C GLN A 109 -5.35 7.50 0.87
N MET A 110 -5.76 8.33 -0.09
CA MET A 110 -5.52 9.78 -0.04
C MET A 110 -6.11 10.40 1.24
N SER A 111 -7.38 10.09 1.55
CA SER A 111 -8.03 10.60 2.77
C SER A 111 -7.33 10.11 4.03
N PHE A 112 -6.99 8.83 4.11
CA PHE A 112 -6.30 8.25 5.27
C PHE A 112 -4.94 8.90 5.52
N LEU A 113 -4.13 9.09 4.48
CA LEU A 113 -2.84 9.76 4.58
C LEU A 113 -2.99 11.24 4.98
N GLY A 114 -4.00 11.93 4.46
CA GLY A 114 -4.34 13.28 4.89
C GLY A 114 -4.74 13.35 6.37
N SER A 115 -5.49 12.37 6.86
CA SER A 115 -5.85 12.25 8.28
C SER A 115 -4.62 12.05 9.17
N ILE A 116 -3.66 11.24 8.75
CA ILE A 116 -2.37 11.08 9.47
C ILE A 116 -1.67 12.44 9.58
N GLY A 117 -1.53 13.16 8.47
CA GLY A 117 -0.90 14.49 8.48
C GLY A 117 -1.64 15.50 9.35
N ARG A 118 -2.97 15.41 9.45
CA ARG A 118 -3.78 16.25 10.33
C ARG A 118 -3.61 15.88 11.81
N ILE A 119 -3.67 14.59 12.16
CA ILE A 119 -3.57 14.10 13.54
C ILE A 119 -2.17 14.33 14.10
N MET A 120 -1.14 14.12 13.27
CA MET A 120 0.27 14.25 13.66
C MET A 120 0.81 15.68 13.44
N SER A 121 -0.08 16.66 13.29
CA SER A 121 0.33 18.06 13.18
C SER A 121 0.98 18.52 14.49
N GLY A 122 2.22 19.00 14.42
CA GLY A 122 2.98 19.47 15.58
C GLY A 122 3.69 18.39 16.39
N THR A 123 3.67 17.13 15.96
CA THR A 123 4.40 16.04 16.64
C THR A 123 5.86 15.90 16.22
N GLY A 124 6.32 16.74 15.30
CA GLY A 124 7.63 16.63 14.66
C GLY A 124 7.66 15.75 13.41
N LEU A 125 6.55 15.10 13.01
CA LEU A 125 6.50 14.27 11.79
C LEU A 125 6.94 15.05 10.54
N ARG A 126 6.51 16.31 10.45
CA ARG A 126 6.90 17.21 9.37
C ARG A 126 8.41 17.44 9.36
N ASP A 127 8.99 17.71 10.52
CA ASP A 127 10.42 18.00 10.66
C ASP A 127 11.26 16.79 10.23
N VAL A 128 10.82 15.58 10.60
CA VAL A 128 11.45 14.34 10.12
C VAL A 128 11.37 14.22 8.60
N PHE A 129 10.22 14.53 7.98
CA PHE A 129 10.11 14.51 6.52
C PHE A 129 10.99 15.57 5.84
N GLU A 130 11.22 16.73 6.46
CA GLU A 130 12.10 17.78 5.94
C GLU A 130 13.57 17.33 5.84
N THR A 131 13.97 16.28 6.58
CA THR A 131 15.31 15.68 6.45
C THR A 131 15.51 14.85 5.17
N ILE A 132 14.43 14.42 4.51
CA ILE A 132 14.47 13.45 3.39
C ILE A 132 13.80 14.00 2.11
N PHE A 133 12.81 14.89 2.24
CA PHE A 133 11.98 15.35 1.15
C PHE A 133 11.96 16.88 1.05
N ALA A 134 11.77 17.39 -0.16
CA ALA A 134 11.60 18.82 -0.40
C ALA A 134 10.27 19.34 0.21
N LEU A 135 10.28 20.56 0.75
CA LEU A 135 9.12 21.21 1.41
C LEU A 135 7.81 21.11 0.61
N ASN A 136 7.84 21.39 -0.70
CA ASN A 136 6.64 21.31 -1.55
C ASN A 136 6.07 19.88 -1.62
N ALA A 137 6.92 18.86 -1.60
CA ALA A 137 6.47 17.48 -1.60
C ALA A 137 5.76 17.14 -0.28
N ILE A 138 6.26 17.64 0.85
CA ILE A 138 5.74 17.37 2.19
C ILE A 138 4.32 17.91 2.36
N CYS A 139 4.04 19.12 1.88
CA CYS A 139 2.69 19.68 1.88
C CYS A 139 1.68 18.75 1.17
N HIS A 140 2.09 18.18 0.04
CA HIS A 140 1.26 17.22 -0.69
C HIS A 140 1.21 15.84 -0.02
N MET A 141 2.27 15.42 0.66
CA MET A 141 2.28 14.15 1.42
C MET A 141 1.32 14.22 2.60
N LEU A 142 1.42 15.26 3.42
CA LEU A 142 0.61 15.45 4.63
C LEU A 142 -0.86 15.82 4.33
N SER A 143 -1.17 16.24 3.12
CA SER A 143 -2.55 16.39 2.64
C SER A 143 -3.09 15.16 1.91
N GLY A 144 -2.30 14.08 1.82
CA GLY A 144 -2.68 12.84 1.13
C GLY A 144 -2.62 12.90 -0.40
N LYS A 145 -2.29 14.05 -1.00
CA LYS A 145 -2.24 14.28 -2.45
C LYS A 145 -1.00 13.70 -3.14
N ALA A 146 0.03 13.30 -2.38
CA ALA A 146 1.23 12.64 -2.89
C ALA A 146 1.38 11.23 -2.31
N VAL A 147 0.41 10.35 -2.59
CA VAL A 147 0.25 9.01 -2.00
C VAL A 147 1.56 8.21 -1.96
N ALA A 148 2.21 8.00 -3.12
CA ALA A 148 3.43 7.19 -3.19
C ALA A 148 4.57 7.73 -2.32
N ARG A 149 4.74 9.06 -2.28
CA ARG A 149 5.75 9.71 -1.42
C ARG A 149 5.36 9.63 0.05
N ALA A 150 4.09 9.84 0.38
CA ALA A 150 3.58 9.80 1.75
C ALA A 150 3.74 8.40 2.36
N VAL A 151 3.34 7.36 1.64
CA VAL A 151 3.52 5.96 2.06
C VAL A 151 5.00 5.66 2.30
N ARG A 152 5.87 6.03 1.35
CA ARG A 152 7.32 5.85 1.50
C ARG A 152 7.86 6.59 2.73
N GLY A 153 7.47 7.84 2.93
CA GLY A 153 7.88 8.64 4.08
C GLY A 153 7.47 8.00 5.40
N ILE A 154 6.20 7.59 5.52
CA ILE A 154 5.69 6.94 6.74
C ILE A 154 6.43 5.62 7.01
N MET A 155 6.70 4.80 5.99
CA MET A 155 7.50 3.58 6.16
C MET A 155 8.93 3.85 6.65
N LEU A 156 9.57 4.93 6.20
CA LEU A 156 10.90 5.33 6.68
C LEU A 156 10.86 5.81 8.14
N VAL A 157 9.84 6.57 8.52
CA VAL A 157 9.64 7.01 9.90
C VAL A 157 9.37 5.83 10.82
N ASP A 158 8.49 4.91 10.41
CA ASP A 158 8.21 3.67 11.13
C ASP A 158 9.50 2.88 11.40
N LEU A 159 10.32 2.69 10.36
CA LEU A 159 11.60 2.00 10.48
C LEU A 159 12.58 2.72 11.43
N ALA A 160 12.70 4.04 11.32
CA ALA A 160 13.60 4.82 12.15
C ALA A 160 13.19 4.76 13.62
N LEU A 161 11.89 4.89 13.91
CA LEU A 161 11.35 4.78 15.27
C LEU A 161 11.56 3.38 15.84
N HIS A 162 11.30 2.32 15.08
CA HIS A 162 11.56 0.96 15.53
C HIS A 162 13.04 0.73 15.85
N SER A 163 13.94 1.22 15.00
CA SER A 163 15.39 1.10 15.22
C SER A 163 15.84 1.82 16.50
N LEU A 164 15.27 3.00 16.78
CA LEU A 164 15.54 3.76 18.01
C LEU A 164 15.02 3.02 19.25
N VAL A 165 13.81 2.47 19.18
CA VAL A 165 13.23 1.69 20.29
C VAL A 165 14.07 0.45 20.59
N GLU A 166 14.53 -0.27 19.58
CA GLU A 166 15.42 -1.43 19.75
C GLU A 166 16.75 -1.04 20.41
N GLN A 167 17.34 0.09 20.01
CA GLN A 167 18.55 0.63 20.65
C GLN A 167 18.31 1.03 22.11
N MET A 168 17.15 1.62 22.43
CA MET A 168 16.81 1.97 23.80
C MET A 168 16.74 0.74 24.70
N PHE A 169 16.07 -0.34 24.24
CA PHE A 169 16.02 -1.59 24.99
C PHE A 169 17.43 -2.17 25.21
N GLN A 170 18.28 -2.22 24.19
CA GLN A 170 19.65 -2.70 24.36
C GLN A 170 20.48 -1.87 25.35
N CYS A 171 20.26 -0.55 25.36
CA CYS A 171 20.95 0.36 26.29
C CYS A 171 20.51 0.13 27.74
N GLU A 172 19.19 0.00 27.99
CA GLU A 172 18.65 -0.30 29.33
C GLU A 172 19.19 -1.62 29.88
N PHE A 173 19.23 -2.67 29.05
CA PHE A 173 19.84 -3.94 29.45
C PHE A 173 21.35 -3.80 29.72
N SER A 174 22.07 -3.01 28.91
CA SER A 174 23.51 -2.79 29.13
C SER A 174 23.82 -2.05 30.42
N GLU A 175 23.00 -1.06 30.80
CA GLU A 175 23.13 -0.33 32.06
C GLU A 175 22.84 -1.24 33.26
N GLU A 176 21.82 -2.09 33.17
CA GLU A 176 21.51 -3.10 34.21
C GLU A 176 22.65 -4.13 34.36
N PHE A 177 23.37 -4.48 33.28
CA PHE A 177 24.56 -5.33 33.38
C PHE A 177 25.75 -4.66 34.05
N THR A 178 25.96 -3.36 33.83
CA THR A 178 27.08 -2.65 34.46
C THR A 178 27.02 -2.59 35.98
N GLU A 179 25.85 -2.85 36.58
CA GLU A 179 25.64 -2.92 38.02
C GLU A 179 26.10 -4.26 38.65
N TYR A 180 26.29 -5.31 37.83
CA TYR A 180 26.74 -6.63 38.29
C TYR A 180 28.26 -6.81 38.14
N PRO A 181 28.92 -7.56 39.04
CA PRO A 181 30.34 -7.86 38.91
C PRO A 181 30.66 -8.64 37.62
N GLU A 182 31.80 -8.32 36.99
CA GLU A 182 32.36 -8.85 35.72
C GLU A 182 32.02 -10.32 35.36
N PRO A 183 32.08 -11.31 36.27
CA PRO A 183 31.75 -12.69 35.94
C PRO A 183 30.28 -12.91 35.53
N LEU A 184 29.35 -12.14 36.10
CA LEU A 184 27.91 -12.23 35.80
C LEU A 184 27.54 -11.51 34.51
N GLN A 185 28.24 -10.43 34.17
CA GLN A 185 28.04 -9.70 32.91
C GLN A 185 28.24 -10.59 31.68
N ASN A 186 29.28 -11.43 31.71
CA ASN A 186 29.60 -12.36 30.61
C ASN A 186 28.56 -13.49 30.44
N VAL A 187 27.91 -13.92 31.53
CA VAL A 187 26.87 -14.96 31.48
C VAL A 187 25.58 -14.41 30.90
N LEU A 188 25.19 -13.20 31.30
CA LEU A 188 23.95 -12.60 30.83
C LEU A 188 24.05 -12.06 29.40
N ALA A 189 25.23 -11.58 28.97
CA ALA A 189 25.47 -11.21 27.57
C ALA A 189 25.31 -12.40 26.60
N PHE A 190 25.60 -13.62 27.06
CA PHE A 190 25.43 -14.86 26.29
C PHE A 190 23.97 -15.34 26.20
N MET A 191 23.08 -14.85 27.08
CA MET A 191 21.66 -15.23 27.11
C MET A 191 20.79 -14.37 26.17
N ILE A 192 21.31 -13.25 25.66
CA ILE A 192 20.57 -12.26 24.87
C ILE A 192 21.05 -12.20 23.40
N SER A 193 22.20 -12.83 23.09
CA SER A 193 22.69 -13.06 21.71
C SER A 193 21.96 -14.18 21.00
#